data_AF-A0A7G1KDS6-F1
#
_entry.id   AF-A0A7G1KDS6-F1
#
_cell.length_a   1.000
_cell.length_b   1.000
_cell.length_c   1.000
_cell.angle_alpha   90.00
_cell.angle_beta   90.00
_cell.angle_gamma   90.00
#
_symmetry.space_group_name_H-M   'P 1'
#
loop_
_entity.id
_entity.type
_entity.pdbx_description
1 polymer ?
#
loop_
_entity_poly.entity_id
_entity_poly.type
_entity_poly.pdbx_seq_one_letter_code
_entity_poly.pdbx_strand_id
1 'polypeptide(L)'
;MFGSGRRLHFGSGERLLSQWMHENALVSWITDPTPWELEDELIATLDLPLNLKGNARNGFHTVLTAARSAARIRAAGLPVLANPGVGGRWP
;
A
#
# COMPACT_ATOMS: atom_id res chain seq x y z
N MET A 1 -6.54 6.58 -12.19
CA MET A 1 -7.00 5.35 -11.53
C MET A 1 -7.63 4.44 -12.56
N PHE A 2 -7.18 3.20 -12.72
CA PHE A 2 -7.76 2.24 -13.68
C PHE A 2 -8.68 1.25 -12.97
N GLY A 3 -9.73 0.71 -13.62
CA GLY A 3 -10.49 -0.46 -13.13
C GLY A 3 -12.03 -0.35 -13.09
N SER A 4 -12.71 -1.49 -12.93
CA SER A 4 -14.18 -1.69 -12.92
C SER A 4 -14.90 -1.19 -11.65
N GLY A 5 -14.39 -0.15 -11.00
CA GLY A 5 -14.98 0.47 -9.80
C GLY A 5 -14.65 -0.22 -8.47
N ARG A 6 -14.15 -1.48 -8.46
CA ARG A 6 -13.82 -2.22 -7.22
C ARG A 6 -12.32 -2.35 -6.93
N ARG A 7 -11.45 -2.20 -7.94
CA ARG A 7 -9.99 -2.21 -7.82
C ARG A 7 -9.42 -0.84 -8.19
N LEU A 8 -8.54 -0.33 -7.33
CA LEU A 8 -7.86 0.95 -7.48
C LEU A 8 -6.45 0.66 -8.00
N HIS A 9 -6.15 1.06 -9.24
CA HIS A 9 -4.80 1.00 -9.80
C HIS A 9 -4.14 2.39 -9.75
N PHE A 10 -2.87 2.46 -9.35
CA PHE A 10 -2.19 3.73 -9.04
C PHE A 10 -1.38 4.30 -10.24
N GLY A 11 -1.22 3.54 -11.33
CA GLY A 11 -0.68 4.07 -12.59
C GLY A 11 0.74 4.59 -12.45
N SER A 12 0.99 5.84 -12.84
CA SER A 12 2.29 6.50 -12.63
C SER A 12 2.72 6.58 -11.16
N GLY A 13 1.77 6.58 -10.23
CA GLY A 13 2.04 6.55 -8.78
C GLY A 13 2.75 5.28 -8.33
N GLU A 14 2.53 4.13 -8.99
CA GLU A 14 3.27 2.89 -8.71
C GLU A 14 4.77 3.08 -8.99
N ARG A 15 5.13 3.73 -10.10
CA ARG A 15 6.54 4.01 -10.42
C ARG A 15 7.19 4.92 -9.40
N LEU A 16 6.49 5.98 -8.99
CA LEU A 16 6.99 6.90 -7.97
C LEU A 16 7.19 6.18 -6.63
N LEU A 17 6.25 5.34 -6.23
CA LEU A 17 6.37 4.54 -5.01
C LEU A 17 7.54 3.55 -5.13
N SER A 18 7.71 2.87 -6.27
CA SER A 18 8.84 1.98 -6.52
C SER A 18 10.18 2.70 -6.45
N GLN A 19 10.31 3.88 -7.06
CA GLN A 19 11.51 4.72 -6.98
C GLN A 19 11.83 5.08 -5.53
N TRP A 20 10.83 5.56 -4.79
CA TRP A 20 11.00 5.93 -3.39
C TRP A 20 11.41 4.72 -2.53
N MET A 21 10.77 3.56 -2.72
CA MET A 21 11.14 2.33 -2.01
C MET A 21 12.55 1.88 -2.38
N HIS A 22 12.96 2.00 -3.64
CA HIS A 22 14.33 1.68 -4.06
C HIS A 22 15.37 2.53 -3.32
N GLU A 23 15.05 3.81 -3.10
CA GLU A 23 15.97 4.76 -2.44
C GLU A 23 15.96 4.65 -0.90
N ASN A 24 14.86 4.18 -0.30
CA ASN A 24 14.65 4.31 1.15
C ASN A 24 14.39 2.99 1.88
N ALA A 25 13.90 1.95 1.20
CA ALA A 25 13.51 0.71 1.85
C ALA A 25 14.71 -0.22 2.05
N LEU A 26 14.88 -0.67 3.29
CA LEU A 26 15.77 -1.76 3.62
C LEU A 26 14.95 -3.05 3.72
N VAL A 27 15.37 -4.09 3.01
CA VAL A 27 14.67 -5.37 2.95
C VAL A 27 15.49 -6.44 3.66
N SER A 28 14.84 -7.18 4.56
CA SER A 28 15.38 -8.38 5.19
C SER A 28 14.40 -9.54 4.99
N TRP A 29 14.88 -10.77 5.03
CA TRP A 29 14.06 -11.97 4.93
C TRP A 29 14.59 -13.07 5.85
N ILE A 30 13.68 -13.94 6.27
CA ILE A 30 13.99 -15.18 6.96
C ILE A 30 13.22 -16.33 6.31
N THR A 31 13.71 -17.55 6.45
CA THR A 31 12.98 -18.75 6.04
C THR A 31 12.31 -19.35 7.26
N ASP A 32 11.00 -19.51 7.18
CA ASP A 32 10.16 -20.03 8.26
C ASP A 32 9.22 -21.13 7.70
N PRO A 33 9.02 -22.27 8.40
CA PRO A 33 8.10 -23.33 7.96
C PRO A 33 6.62 -22.96 8.02
N THR A 34 6.24 -21.97 8.85
CA THR A 34 4.87 -21.51 9.08
C THR A 34 4.76 -19.98 9.00
N PRO A 35 5.13 -19.35 7.88
CA PRO A 35 5.23 -17.89 7.75
C PRO A 35 3.91 -17.12 7.99
N TRP A 36 2.76 -17.81 7.90
CA TRP A 36 1.44 -17.25 8.22
C TRP A 36 1.23 -17.01 9.72
N GLU A 37 1.97 -17.68 10.61
CA GLU A 37 1.92 -17.45 12.06
C GLU A 37 2.73 -16.21 12.46
N LEU A 38 3.80 -15.91 11.71
CA LEU A 38 4.74 -14.85 12.01
C LEU A 38 4.16 -13.44 11.77
N GLU A 39 3.21 -13.28 10.84
CA GLU A 39 2.63 -11.96 10.49
C GLU A 39 2.03 -11.27 11.73
N ASP A 40 1.17 -11.98 12.46
CA ASP A 40 0.47 -11.42 13.62
C ASP A 40 1.45 -11.12 14.77
N GLU A 41 2.45 -11.99 14.98
CA GLU A 41 3.50 -11.78 15.98
C GLU A 41 4.34 -10.54 15.68
N LEU A 42 4.80 -10.37 14.44
CA LEU A 42 5.60 -9.21 14.03
C LEU A 42 4.80 -7.90 14.14
N ILE A 43 3.52 -7.90 13.77
CA ILE A 43 2.66 -6.72 13.91
C ILE A 43 2.43 -6.38 15.39
N ALA A 44 2.27 -7.39 16.25
CA ALA A 44 2.09 -7.19 17.68
C ALA A 44 3.36 -6.67 18.38
N THR A 45 4.54 -7.07 17.92
CA THR A 45 5.82 -6.84 18.63
C THR A 45 6.64 -5.69 18.08
N LEU A 46 6.55 -5.39 16.78
CA LEU A 46 7.33 -4.35 16.12
C LEU A 46 6.52 -3.06 15.91
N ASP A 47 7.22 -1.94 15.85
CA ASP A 47 6.62 -0.67 15.45
C ASP A 47 6.59 -0.57 13.91
N LEU A 48 5.46 -0.99 13.35
CA LEU A 48 5.20 -1.00 11.91
C LEU A 48 4.23 0.12 11.52
N PRO A 49 4.65 1.40 11.52
CA PRO A 49 3.74 2.54 11.38
C PRO A 49 2.95 2.55 10.07
N LEU A 50 3.41 1.86 9.03
CA LEU A 50 2.74 1.79 7.73
C LEU A 50 1.73 0.62 7.60
N ASN A 51 1.58 -0.21 8.63
CA ASN A 51 0.64 -1.34 8.66
C ASN A 51 -0.65 -0.95 9.39
N LEU A 52 -1.81 -1.21 8.78
CA LEU A 52 -3.13 -0.89 9.38
C LEU A 52 -3.83 -2.09 10.00
N LYS A 53 -3.73 -3.28 9.39
CA LYS A 53 -4.38 -4.52 9.86
C LYS A 53 -3.66 -4.99 11.12
N GLY A 54 -4.42 -5.32 12.17
CA GLY A 54 -3.86 -5.84 13.44
C GLY A 54 -3.05 -4.82 14.27
N ASN A 55 -2.85 -3.59 13.79
CA ASN A 55 -1.86 -2.66 14.33
C ASN A 55 -2.48 -1.43 15.03
N ALA A 56 -3.68 -1.55 15.57
CA ALA A 56 -4.38 -0.44 16.24
C ALA A 56 -3.62 0.12 17.46
N ARG A 57 -2.67 -0.65 18.00
CA ARG A 57 -1.78 -0.24 19.11
C ARG A 57 -0.79 0.85 18.72
N ASN A 58 -0.43 0.96 17.44
CA ASN A 58 0.62 1.87 17.00
C ASN A 58 0.12 3.31 17.07
N GLY A 59 0.90 4.22 17.67
CA GLY A 59 0.50 5.63 17.83
C GLY A 59 0.23 6.36 16.51
N PHE A 60 0.76 5.87 15.39
CA PHE A 60 0.52 6.45 14.06
C PHE A 60 -0.73 5.88 13.36
N HIS A 61 -1.39 4.86 13.93
CA HIS A 61 -2.51 4.15 13.30
C HIS A 61 -3.67 5.08 12.93
N THR A 62 -4.06 5.98 13.82
CA THR A 62 -5.14 6.95 13.58
C THR A 62 -4.79 7.89 12.42
N VAL A 63 -3.55 8.38 12.39
CA VAL A 63 -3.06 9.27 11.33
C VAL A 63 -3.08 8.55 9.98
N LEU A 64 -2.55 7.33 9.93
CA LEU A 64 -2.52 6.53 8.70
C LEU A 64 -3.92 6.17 8.21
N THR A 65 -4.84 5.86 9.13
CA THR A 65 -6.25 5.57 8.81
C THR A 65 -6.92 6.79 8.17
N ALA A 66 -6.74 7.97 8.75
CA ALA A 66 -7.26 9.22 8.20
C ALA A 66 -6.65 9.54 6.83
N ALA A 67 -5.34 9.39 6.67
CA ALA A 67 -4.65 9.61 5.41
C ALA A 67 -5.15 8.68 4.30
N ARG A 68 -5.30 7.37 4.61
CA ARG A 68 -5.86 6.38 3.68
C ARG A 68 -7.31 6.71 3.30
N SER A 69 -8.13 7.12 4.26
CA SER A 69 -9.51 7.54 4.01
C SER A 69 -9.58 8.75 3.07
N ALA A 70 -8.82 9.81 3.38
CA ALA A 70 -8.75 11.01 2.55
C ALA A 70 -8.26 10.71 1.12
N ALA A 71 -7.25 9.84 0.97
CA ALA A 71 -6.76 9.42 -0.34
C ALA A 71 -7.83 8.67 -1.15
N ARG A 72 -8.61 7.79 -0.50
CA ARG A 72 -9.71 7.06 -1.15
C ARG A 72 -10.84 7.99 -1.59
N ILE A 73 -11.23 8.94 -0.74
CA ILE A 73 -12.26 9.94 -1.07
C ILE A 73 -11.82 10.76 -2.28
N ARG A 74 -10.57 11.27 -2.25
CA ARG A 74 -10.00 12.02 -3.37
C ARG A 74 -10.02 11.19 -4.65
N ALA A 75 -9.59 9.94 -4.57
CA ALA A 75 -9.55 9.06 -5.73
C ALA A 75 -10.93 8.75 -6.32
N ALA A 76 -11.96 8.61 -5.48
CA ALA A 76 -13.34 8.40 -5.94
C ALA A 76 -13.92 9.62 -6.70
N GLY A 77 -13.41 10.83 -6.43
CA GLY A 77 -13.75 12.04 -7.17
C GLY A 77 -12.97 12.26 -8.46
N LEU A 78 -11.96 11.42 -8.76
CA LEU A 78 -11.18 11.52 -9.98
C LEU A 78 -11.76 10.65 -11.09
N PRO A 79 -11.61 11.05 -12.37
CA PRO A 79 -12.01 10.22 -13.49
C PRO A 79 -11.36 8.84 -13.45
N VAL A 80 -12.14 7.82 -13.80
CA VAL A 80 -11.62 6.49 -14.10
C VAL A 80 -10.84 6.58 -15.40
N LEU A 81 -9.55 6.30 -15.33
CA LEU A 81 -8.65 6.21 -16.46
C LEU A 81 -8.80 4.81 -17.11
N ALA A 82 -8.68 4.73 -18.42
CA ALA A 82 -8.77 3.47 -19.17
C ALA A 82 -7.51 2.61 -19.00
N ASN A 83 -7.65 1.35 -18.61
CA ASN A 83 -6.50 0.45 -18.41
C ASN A 83 -5.78 0.28 -19.77
N PRO A 84 -4.51 0.69 -19.91
CA PRO A 84 -3.84 0.70 -21.21
C PRO A 84 -3.35 -0.70 -21.64
N GLY A 85 -3.56 -1.73 -20.81
CA GLY A 85 -3.10 -3.09 -21.08
C GLY A 85 -1.58 -3.26 -20.92
N VAL A 86 -1.10 -4.48 -21.13
CA VAL A 86 0.34 -4.79 -21.07
C VAL A 86 1.01 -4.17 -22.30
N GLY A 87 1.81 -3.10 -22.09
CA GLY A 87 2.57 -2.42 -23.15
C GLY A 87 2.04 -1.05 -23.57
N GLY A 88 0.90 -0.60 -23.04
CA GLY A 88 0.40 0.74 -23.35
C GLY A 88 1.21 1.83 -22.64
N ARG A 89 1.69 2.81 -23.43
CA ARG A 89 2.37 3.99 -22.87
C ARG A 89 1.35 4.81 -22.09
N TRP A 90 1.66 5.07 -20.82
CA TRP A 90 1.01 6.13 -20.05
C TRP A 90 1.28 7.47 -20.76
N PRO A 91 0.28 8.33 -20.97
CA PRO A 91 0.54 9.71 -21.36
C PRO A 91 1.35 10.45 -20.28
#